data_AF-L5KJ08-F1
#
_entry.id   AF-L5KJ08-F1
#
_cell.length_a   1.000
_cell.length_b   1.000
_cell.length_c   1.000
_cell.angle_alpha   90.00
_cell.angle_beta   90.00
_cell.angle_gamma   90.00
#
_symmetry.space_group_name_H-M   'P 1'
#
loop_
_entity.id
_entity.type
_entity.pdbx_description
1 polymer ?
#
loop_
_entity_poly.entity_id
_entity_poly.type
_entity_poly.pdbx_seq_one_letter_code
_entity_poly.pdbx_strand_id
1 'polypeptide(L)'
;MMQGKIHLYEGYLLWKVTFPVRVFQLLAVDTLVVTNAAGGLKPKFKFGNMLIHDHINLPGLCSENPHIEPKDERFGVWFSAMFDAYH
;
A
#
# COMPACT_ATOMS: atom_id res chain seq x y z
N MET A 1 -6.63 13.26 6.39
CA MET A 1 -7.00 11.91 6.87
C MET A 1 -8.07 11.34 5.95
N MET A 2 -7.94 10.10 5.50
CA MET A 2 -9.01 9.42 4.76
C MET A 2 -9.97 8.73 5.74
N GLN A 3 -11.27 9.03 5.64
CA GLN A 3 -12.31 8.32 6.38
C GLN A 3 -12.91 7.25 5.48
N GLY A 4 -12.39 6.04 5.61
CA GLY A 4 -12.69 4.92 4.71
C GLY A 4 -11.62 4.77 3.64
N LYS A 5 -11.43 3.51 3.23
CA LYS A 5 -10.53 3.11 2.15
C LYS A 5 -11.27 2.18 1.22
N ILE A 6 -10.82 2.16 -0.02
CA ILE A 6 -11.33 1.29 -1.06
C ILE A 6 -10.49 0.02 -1.04
N HIS A 7 -11.11 -1.14 -1.18
CA HIS A 7 -10.39 -2.42 -1.18
C HIS A 7 -10.46 -3.10 -2.54
N LEU A 8 -9.40 -3.85 -2.87
CA LEU A 8 -9.33 -4.63 -4.12
C LEU A 8 -10.49 -5.63 -4.24
N TYR A 9 -10.87 -6.28 -3.13
CA TYR A 9 -11.96 -7.26 -3.11
C TYR A 9 -13.35 -6.65 -3.37
N GLU A 10 -13.49 -5.32 -3.38
CA GLU A 10 -14.73 -4.64 -3.77
C GLU A 10 -14.87 -4.55 -5.31
N GLY A 11 -13.91 -5.08 -6.07
CA GLY A 11 -13.93 -5.13 -7.54
C GLY A 11 -13.22 -3.96 -8.23
N TYR A 12 -12.51 -3.12 -7.47
CA TYR A 12 -11.74 -2.01 -8.03
C TYR A 12 -10.36 -2.45 -8.51
N LEU A 13 -9.93 -1.91 -9.65
CA LEU A 13 -8.55 -2.02 -10.10
C LEU A 13 -7.58 -1.42 -9.06
N LEU A 14 -6.39 -2.00 -8.89
CA LEU A 14 -5.40 -1.56 -7.89
C LEU A 14 -4.97 -0.09 -8.04
N TRP A 15 -4.95 0.45 -9.27
CA TRP A 15 -4.66 1.87 -9.48
C TRP A 15 -5.75 2.78 -8.90
N LYS A 16 -7.02 2.34 -8.87
CA LYS A 16 -8.12 3.08 -8.21
C LYS A 16 -7.98 3.03 -6.70
N VAL A 17 -7.63 1.85 -6.17
CA VAL A 17 -7.39 1.65 -4.72
C VAL A 17 -6.28 2.57 -4.22
N THR A 18 -5.20 2.71 -4.99
CA THR A 18 -4.01 3.50 -4.63
C THR A 18 -4.04 4.95 -5.13
N PHE A 19 -5.05 5.34 -5.91
CA PHE A 19 -5.18 6.69 -6.48
C PHE A 19 -5.00 7.82 -5.45
N PRO A 20 -5.58 7.76 -4.23
CA PRO A 20 -5.42 8.83 -3.25
C PRO A 20 -3.96 9.09 -2.85
N VAL A 21 -3.09 8.07 -2.91
CA VAL A 21 -1.66 8.23 -2.58
C VAL A 21 -0.96 9.17 -3.58
N ARG A 22 -1.29 9.05 -4.87
CA ARG A 22 -0.77 9.98 -5.90
C ARG A 22 -1.30 11.40 -5.69
N VAL A 23 -2.55 11.54 -5.24
CA VAL A 23 -3.13 12.85 -4.88
C VAL A 23 -2.37 13.46 -3.70
N PHE A 24 -2.06 12.67 -2.67
CA PHE A 24 -1.29 13.15 -1.51
C PHE A 24 0.12 13.62 -1.90
N GLN A 25 0.79 12.89 -2.80
CA GLN A 25 2.08 13.32 -3.33
C GLN A 25 1.99 14.67 -4.06
N LEU A 26 0.94 14.89 -4.87
CA LEU A 26 0.71 16.19 -5.53
C LEU A 26 0.34 17.31 -4.56
N LEU A 27 -0.20 16.97 -3.38
CA LEU A 27 -0.44 17.89 -2.27
C LEU A 27 0.79 18.07 -1.35
N ALA A 28 1.96 17.60 -1.80
CA ALA A 28 3.24 17.70 -1.09
C ALA A 28 3.26 16.98 0.28
N VAL A 29 2.50 15.90 0.43
CA VAL A 29 2.63 15.00 1.58
C VAL A 29 3.92 14.19 1.45
N ASP A 30 4.74 14.18 2.50
CA ASP A 30 6.01 13.45 2.59
C ASP A 30 5.88 12.12 3.35
N THR A 31 4.90 12.01 4.25
CA THR A 31 4.72 10.87 5.14
C THR A 31 3.33 10.27 4.98
N LEU A 32 3.25 8.98 4.64
CA LEU A 32 2.00 8.22 4.59
C LEU A 32 1.90 7.26 5.79
N VAL A 33 0.95 7.53 6.69
CA VAL A 33 0.60 6.59 7.76
C VAL A 33 -0.54 5.68 7.29
N VAL A 34 -0.30 4.38 7.26
CA VAL A 34 -1.29 3.36 6.87
C VAL A 34 -1.78 2.56 8.07
N THR A 35 -3.09 2.31 8.13
CA THR A 35 -3.70 1.49 9.18
C THR A 35 -4.62 0.42 8.59
N ASN A 36 -4.63 -0.76 9.22
CA ASN A 36 -5.58 -1.82 8.89
C ASN A 36 -5.91 -2.63 10.14
N ALA A 37 -7.02 -3.37 10.07
CA ALA A 37 -7.28 -4.49 10.96
C ALA A 37 -6.73 -5.76 10.30
N ALA A 38 -6.04 -6.60 11.08
CA ALA A 38 -5.45 -7.85 10.62
C ALA A 38 -5.58 -8.94 11.67
N GLY A 39 -5.64 -10.19 11.21
CA GLY A 39 -5.54 -11.37 12.07
C GLY A 39 -4.08 -11.65 12.45
N GLY A 40 -3.82 -11.83 13.74
CA GLY A 40 -2.49 -12.16 14.22
C GLY A 40 -2.17 -13.64 14.03
N LEU A 41 -1.21 -13.97 13.17
CA LEU A 41 -0.76 -15.36 12.96
C LEU A 41 0.29 -15.81 13.98
N LYS A 42 1.04 -14.86 14.57
CA LYS A 42 2.02 -15.18 15.62
C LYS A 42 1.28 -15.50 16.92
N PRO A 43 1.46 -16.69 17.53
CA PRO A 43 0.70 -17.10 18.73
C PRO A 43 0.84 -16.15 19.93
N LYS A 44 1.92 -15.38 19.98
CA LYS A 44 2.20 -14.41 21.07
C LYS A 44 1.54 -13.04 20.85
N PHE A 45 0.87 -12.82 19.73
CA PHE A 45 0.19 -11.54 19.49
C PHE A 45 -1.00 -11.37 20.43
N LYS A 46 -1.11 -10.17 20.98
CA LYS A 46 -2.26 -9.71 21.75
C LYS A 46 -3.03 -8.71 20.90
N PHE A 47 -4.31 -8.55 21.19
CA PHE A 47 -5.13 -7.48 20.58
C PHE A 47 -4.44 -6.12 20.74
N GLY A 48 -4.43 -5.34 19.66
CA GLY A 48 -3.92 -3.97 19.64
C GLY A 48 -2.41 -3.79 19.41
N ASN A 49 -1.63 -4.88 19.27
CA ASN A 49 -0.17 -4.78 19.22
C ASN A 49 0.41 -5.32 17.91
N MET A 50 0.60 -4.45 16.91
CA MET A 50 1.39 -4.79 15.72
C MET A 50 1.88 -3.53 14.98
N LEU A 51 3.17 -3.54 14.63
CA LEU A 51 3.76 -2.64 13.63
C LEU A 51 4.12 -3.45 12.39
N ILE A 52 3.96 -2.84 11.22
CA ILE A 52 4.36 -3.46 9.94
C ILE A 52 5.82 -3.09 9.71
N HIS A 53 6.69 -4.08 9.72
CA HIS A 53 8.10 -3.92 9.36
C HIS A 53 8.41 -4.36 7.93
N ASP A 54 7.58 -5.27 7.39
CA ASP A 54 7.71 -5.78 6.03
C ASP A 54 6.37 -6.40 5.60
N HIS A 55 6.24 -6.74 4.32
CA HIS A 55 5.05 -7.36 3.75
C HIS A 55 5.37 -8.41 2.68
N ILE A 56 4.47 -9.38 2.51
CA ILE A 56 4.49 -10.30 1.39
C ILE A 56 3.33 -9.91 0.45
N ASN A 57 3.65 -9.41 -0.72
CA ASN A 57 2.66 -9.02 -1.73
C ASN A 57 2.27 -10.21 -2.62
N LEU A 58 1.42 -11.12 -2.12
CA LEU A 58 0.94 -12.28 -2.88
C LEU A 58 0.26 -11.89 -4.21
N PRO A 59 -0.66 -10.89 -4.26
CA PRO A 59 -1.23 -10.44 -5.54
C PRO A 59 -0.16 -9.96 -6.52
N GLY A 60 0.85 -9.22 -6.04
CA GLY A 60 1.96 -8.75 -6.87
C GLY A 60 2.75 -9.86 -7.57
N LEU A 61 2.84 -11.05 -6.96
CA LEU A 61 3.46 -12.22 -7.59
C LEU A 61 2.64 -12.79 -8.76
N CYS A 62 1.34 -12.50 -8.78
CA CYS A 62 0.39 -12.93 -9.81
C CYS A 62 0.06 -11.82 -10.82
N SER A 63 0.94 -10.82 -10.98
CA SER A 63 0.72 -9.66 -11.84
C SER A 63 -0.48 -8.79 -11.42
N GLU A 64 -0.78 -8.71 -10.13
CA GLU A 64 -1.72 -7.73 -9.57
C GLU A 64 -0.92 -6.69 -8.75
N ASN A 65 -0.51 -5.62 -9.43
CA ASN A 65 0.32 -4.56 -8.84
C ASN A 65 -0.13 -3.16 -9.34
N PRO A 66 -0.19 -2.13 -8.48
CA PRO A 66 -0.60 -0.78 -8.87
C PRO A 66 0.33 -0.08 -9.89
N HIS A 67 1.53 -0.63 -10.13
CA HIS A 67 2.53 -0.12 -11.07
C HIS A 67 2.46 -0.77 -12.47
N ILE A 68 1.41 -1.55 -12.78
CA ILE A 68 1.24 -2.21 -14.10
C ILE A 68 0.83 -1.24 -15.22
N GLU A 69 0.28 -0.08 -14.86
CA GLU A 69 -0.14 0.96 -15.81
C GLU A 69 1.05 1.71 -16.43
N PRO A 70 0.86 2.42 -17.56
CA PRO A 70 1.93 3.16 -18.23
C PRO A 70 2.67 4.09 -17.27
N LYS A 71 4.00 4.03 -17.33
CA LYS A 71 4.88 4.82 -16.46
C LYS A 71 4.62 6.31 -16.62
N ASP A 72 4.48 6.95 -15.48
CA ASP A 72 4.42 8.40 -15.33
C ASP A 72 5.59 8.85 -14.47
N GLU A 73 6.55 9.53 -15.08
CA GLU A 73 7.82 9.92 -14.45
C GLU A 73 7.64 10.89 -13.28
N ARG A 74 6.47 11.53 -13.16
CA ARG A 74 6.14 12.41 -12.05
C ARG A 74 6.06 11.68 -10.71
N PHE A 75 5.80 10.37 -10.72
CA PHE A 75 5.51 9.59 -9.51
C PHE A 75 6.65 8.64 -9.10
N GLY A 76 7.75 8.60 -9.86
CA GLY A 76 8.95 7.85 -9.47
C GLY A 76 9.57 7.03 -10.61
N VAL A 77 10.42 6.09 -10.20
CA VAL A 77 11.17 5.21 -11.11
C VAL A 77 10.32 4.02 -11.57
N TRP A 78 10.69 3.42 -12.70
CA TRP A 78 9.98 2.25 -13.25
C TRP A 78 10.06 1.04 -12.31
N PHE A 79 11.26 0.73 -11.82
CA PHE A 79 11.50 -0.36 -10.87
C PHE A 79 11.86 0.23 -9.51
N SER A 80 10.90 0.22 -8.59
CA SER A 80 11.11 0.68 -7.23
C SER A 80 11.48 -0.49 -6.33
N ALA A 81 12.53 -0.33 -5.53
CA ALA A 81 12.89 -1.31 -4.51
C ALA A 81 11.94 -1.19 -3.31
N MET A 82 11.57 -2.32 -2.69
CA MET A 82 10.67 -2.36 -1.52
C MET A 82 11.38 -2.69 -0.20
N PHE A 83 12.71 -2.84 -0.19
CA PHE A 83 13.49 -3.26 0.98
C PHE A 83 13.37 -2.32 2.19
N ASP A 84 13.19 -1.02 1.96
CA ASP A 84 13.08 0.02 2.99
C ASP A 84 11.74 0.76 2.90
N ALA A 85 10.67 0.01 2.61
CA ALA A 85 9.33 0.58 2.41
C ALA A 85 8.65 1.03 3.71
N TYR A 86 9.13 0.59 4.87
CA TYR A 86 8.61 0.94 6.19
C TYR A 86 9.73 1.50 7.06
N HIS A 87 9.58 2.75 7.50
CA HIS A 87 10.54 3.47 8.36
C HIS A 87 10.37 3.15 9.85
#